data_AF-A0A366SQM7-F1
#
_entry.id   AF-A0A366SQM7-F1
#
_cell.length_a   1.000
_cell.length_b   1.000
_cell.length_c   1.000
_cell.angle_alpha   90.00
_cell.angle_beta   90.00
_cell.angle_gamma   90.00
#
_symmetry.space_group_name_H-M   'P 1'
#
loop_
_entity.id
_entity.type
_entity.pdbx_description
1 polymer ?
#
loop_
_entity_poly.entity_id
_entity_poly.type
_entity_poly.pdbx_seq_one_letter_code
_entity_poly.pdbx_strand_id
1 'polypeptide(L)'
;MDISVIKAEQTNAKNGLVIGNGKHIMKEFMNLRCPYCRQWFNESKALLADADVTRVIKLFDKEKPSLQRGNVMHRFVDTTNEATILASMQKIFDTQEEWGDLELDEVATFAKEKLGLSENNHSSYSQLIVDEANAANIKFVPTIIVEEHIFDESISEDELKEILK
;
A
#
# COMPACT_ATOMS: atom_id res chain seq x y z
N MET A 1 -14.37 -5.55 7.77
CA MET A 1 -14.72 -5.25 6.36
C MET A 1 -15.68 -6.32 5.85
N ASP A 2 -16.70 -6.00 5.04
CA ASP A 2 -17.48 -7.05 4.35
C ASP A 2 -16.69 -7.51 3.12
N ILE A 3 -16.01 -8.65 3.25
CA ILE A 3 -15.17 -9.21 2.19
C ILE A 3 -15.98 -9.94 1.13
N SER A 4 -17.24 -10.31 1.42
CA SER A 4 -18.08 -11.12 0.52
C SER A 4 -18.44 -10.40 -0.77
N VAL A 5 -18.35 -9.07 -0.76
CA VAL A 5 -18.65 -8.23 -1.92
C VAL A 5 -17.41 -7.94 -2.79
N ILE A 6 -16.21 -8.31 -2.33
CA ILE A 6 -14.96 -8.08 -3.06
C ILE A 6 -14.80 -9.15 -4.14
N LYS A 7 -14.49 -8.70 -5.36
CA LYS A 7 -14.27 -9.54 -6.53
C LYS A 7 -12.76 -9.68 -6.78
N ALA A 8 -12.11 -10.56 -6.02
CA ALA A 8 -10.66 -10.73 -6.06
C ALA A 8 -10.13 -11.08 -7.46
N GLU A 9 -10.93 -11.76 -8.28
CA GLU A 9 -10.63 -12.12 -9.66
C GLU A 9 -10.54 -10.92 -10.62
N GLN A 10 -11.05 -9.75 -10.22
CA GLN A 10 -10.94 -8.50 -10.97
C GLN A 10 -9.66 -7.72 -10.63
N THR A 11 -8.81 -8.25 -9.75
CA THR A 11 -7.50 -7.69 -9.41
C THR A 11 -6.37 -8.41 -10.14
N ASN A 12 -5.21 -7.78 -10.27
CA ASN A 12 -4.09 -8.33 -11.03
C ASN A 12 -2.73 -8.07 -10.34
N ALA A 13 -1.71 -8.80 -10.80
CA ALA A 13 -0.34 -8.67 -10.32
C ALA A 13 0.52 -7.65 -11.12
N LYS A 14 -0.10 -6.90 -12.05
CA LYS A 14 0.62 -6.01 -12.99
C LYS A 14 0.64 -4.56 -12.53
N ASN A 15 -0.50 -4.05 -12.05
CA ASN A 15 -0.61 -2.66 -11.64
C ASN A 15 -0.14 -2.51 -10.19
N GLY A 16 1.00 -1.86 -9.96
CA GLY A 16 1.51 -1.59 -8.62
C GLY A 16 3.03 -1.69 -8.53
N LEU A 17 3.52 -1.50 -7.31
CA LEU A 17 4.92 -1.65 -6.96
C LEU A 17 5.19 -3.11 -6.60
N VAL A 18 6.04 -3.78 -7.37
CA VAL A 18 6.35 -5.20 -7.21
C VAL A 18 7.58 -5.37 -6.32
N ILE A 19 7.50 -6.25 -5.33
CA ILE A 19 8.56 -6.55 -4.37
C ILE A 19 8.65 -8.06 -4.19
N GLY A 20 9.85 -8.62 -4.32
CA GLY A 20 10.09 -10.06 -4.22
C GLY A 20 9.70 -10.84 -5.48
N ASN A 21 10.09 -12.10 -5.51
CA ASN A 21 9.93 -13.00 -6.66
C ASN A 21 9.43 -14.40 -6.23
N GLY A 22 8.62 -14.45 -5.17
CA GLY A 22 8.16 -15.69 -4.59
C GLY A 22 6.94 -16.32 -5.26
N LYS A 23 6.58 -17.51 -4.81
CA LYS A 23 5.46 -18.32 -5.32
C LYS A 23 4.10 -17.66 -5.09
N HIS A 24 3.86 -17.14 -3.89
CA HIS A 24 2.57 -16.55 -3.54
C HIS A 24 2.47 -15.11 -4.03
N ILE A 25 1.33 -14.72 -4.61
CA ILE A 25 1.10 -13.33 -5.05
C ILE A 25 0.19 -12.62 -4.04
N MET A 26 0.76 -11.63 -3.35
CA MET A 26 0.05 -10.79 -2.39
C MET A 26 -0.25 -9.42 -3.00
N LYS A 27 -1.52 -9.05 -3.13
CA LYS A 27 -1.95 -7.73 -3.62
C LYS A 27 -2.38 -6.87 -2.43
N GLU A 28 -1.76 -5.70 -2.27
CA GLU A 28 -1.97 -4.86 -1.09
C GLU A 28 -2.52 -3.49 -1.52
N PHE A 29 -3.82 -3.26 -1.36
CA PHE A 29 -4.41 -1.94 -1.59
C PHE A 29 -4.21 -1.08 -0.34
N MET A 30 -3.37 -0.05 -0.47
CA MET A 30 -2.90 0.75 0.66
C MET A 30 -3.02 2.25 0.38
N ASN A 31 -3.23 3.03 1.42
CA ASN A 31 -3.05 4.48 1.37
C ASN A 31 -2.07 4.91 2.44
N LEU A 32 -1.04 5.68 2.09
CA LEU A 32 0.05 6.00 3.02
C LEU A 32 -0.36 6.90 4.19
N ARG A 33 -1.56 7.50 4.18
CA ARG A 33 -2.14 8.21 5.33
C ARG A 33 -3.04 7.33 6.20
N CYS A 34 -3.36 6.12 5.78
CA CYS A 34 -4.18 5.24 6.60
C CYS A 34 -3.37 4.68 7.78
N PRO A 35 -3.80 4.86 9.05
CA PRO A 35 -3.11 4.30 10.20
C PRO A 35 -3.17 2.77 10.24
N TYR A 36 -4.23 2.16 9.72
CA TYR A 36 -4.35 0.70 9.58
C TYR A 36 -3.40 0.15 8.51
N CYS A 37 -3.16 0.90 7.41
CA CYS A 37 -2.12 0.55 6.44
C CYS A 37 -0.71 0.64 7.07
N ARG A 38 -0.47 1.63 7.92
CA ARG A 38 0.79 1.74 8.70
C ARG A 38 0.96 0.54 9.62
N GLN A 39 -0.09 0.16 10.35
CA GLN A 39 -0.09 -1.00 11.23
C GLN A 39 0.28 -2.27 10.45
N TRP A 40 -0.47 -2.59 9.39
CA TRP A 40 -0.19 -3.73 8.52
C TRP A 40 1.26 -3.73 8.01
N PHE A 41 1.74 -2.59 7.51
CA PHE A 41 3.09 -2.49 6.95
C PHE A 41 4.18 -2.80 7.98
N ASN A 42 4.01 -2.32 9.22
CA ASN A 42 4.98 -2.50 10.28
C ASN A 42 4.93 -3.89 10.90
N GLU A 43 3.73 -4.41 11.16
CA GLU A 43 3.52 -5.70 11.84
C GLU A 43 3.87 -6.88 10.93
N SER A 44 3.54 -6.81 9.64
CA SER A 44 3.85 -7.89 8.68
C SER A 44 5.30 -7.90 8.19
N LYS A 45 6.05 -6.80 8.40
CA LYS A 45 7.38 -6.58 7.79
C LYS A 45 8.38 -7.73 8.00
N ALA A 46 8.51 -8.20 9.24
CA ALA A 46 9.47 -9.23 9.58
C ALA A 46 9.11 -10.58 8.95
N LEU A 47 7.83 -10.95 8.99
CA LEU A 47 7.33 -12.18 8.37
C LEU A 47 7.51 -12.15 6.85
N LEU A 48 7.14 -11.04 6.19
CA LEU A 48 7.19 -10.94 4.73
C LEU A 48 8.61 -10.81 4.17
N ALA A 49 9.61 -10.46 4.99
CA ALA A 49 11.00 -10.38 4.55
C ALA A 49 11.59 -11.75 4.18
N ASP A 50 11.13 -12.81 4.84
CA ASP A 50 11.62 -14.19 4.66
C ASP A 50 10.60 -15.11 3.95
N ALA A 51 9.41 -14.60 3.62
CA ALA A 51 8.34 -15.38 2.99
C ALA A 51 8.55 -15.57 1.48
N ASP A 52 8.08 -16.71 0.94
CA ASP A 52 8.07 -17.01 -0.50
C ASP A 52 6.92 -16.27 -1.22
N VAL A 53 6.96 -14.94 -1.19
CA VAL A 53 5.89 -14.07 -1.66
C VAL A 53 6.41 -12.98 -2.61
N THR A 54 5.66 -12.73 -3.68
CA THR A 54 5.72 -11.49 -4.45
C THR A 54 4.60 -10.56 -4.02
N ARG A 55 4.97 -9.41 -3.48
CA ARG A 55 4.05 -8.36 -3.06
C ARG A 55 3.81 -7.39 -4.22
N VAL A 56 2.55 -7.05 -4.44
CA VAL A 56 2.09 -6.06 -5.42
C VAL A 56 1.39 -4.97 -4.63
N ILE A 57 2.17 -3.98 -4.21
CA ILE A 57 1.69 -2.84 -3.42
C ILE A 57 1.00 -1.85 -4.33
N LYS A 58 -0.29 -1.64 -4.08
CA LYS A 58 -1.17 -0.77 -4.83
C LYS A 58 -1.47 0.47 -4.00
N LEU A 59 -0.70 1.53 -4.26
CA LEU A 59 -0.93 2.85 -3.67
C LEU A 59 -2.25 3.42 -4.22
N PHE A 60 -3.32 3.25 -3.44
CA PHE A 60 -4.69 3.52 -3.81
C PHE A 60 -5.10 4.92 -3.34
N ASP A 61 -5.20 5.83 -4.30
CA ASP A 61 -5.71 7.18 -4.06
C ASP A 61 -7.17 7.15 -3.58
N LYS A 62 -7.45 7.90 -2.52
CA LYS A 62 -8.78 7.96 -1.90
C LYS A 62 -9.37 9.35 -1.96
N GLU A 63 -10.69 9.42 -2.19
CA GLU A 63 -11.44 10.68 -2.19
C GLU A 63 -11.70 11.21 -0.77
N LYS A 64 -11.72 10.35 0.25
CA LYS A 64 -11.94 10.73 1.65
C LYS A 64 -10.94 11.83 2.05
N PRO A 65 -11.38 13.02 2.53
CA PRO A 65 -10.48 14.15 2.79
C PRO A 65 -9.30 13.84 3.71
N SER A 66 -9.50 12.98 4.71
CA SER A 66 -8.43 12.58 5.63
C SER A 66 -7.33 11.75 4.95
N LEU A 67 -7.62 11.10 3.82
CA LEU A 67 -6.69 10.22 3.10
C LEU A 67 -6.08 10.88 1.85
N GLN A 68 -6.56 12.05 1.44
CA GLN A 68 -6.01 12.79 0.31
C GLN A 68 -4.54 13.18 0.51
N ARG A 69 -4.10 13.39 1.76
CA ARG A 69 -2.67 13.58 2.10
C ARG A 69 -1.83 12.37 1.71
N GLY A 70 -2.38 11.16 1.83
CA GLY A 70 -1.75 9.94 1.37
C GLY A 70 -1.54 9.94 -0.14
N ASN A 71 -2.52 10.42 -0.92
CA ASN A 71 -2.41 10.54 -2.38
C ASN A 71 -1.22 11.44 -2.76
N VAL A 72 -1.00 12.53 -2.01
CA VAL A 72 0.18 13.40 -2.20
C VAL A 72 1.46 12.61 -1.96
N MET A 73 1.54 11.86 -0.86
CA MET A 73 2.71 11.04 -0.48
C MET A 73 2.97 9.87 -1.43
N HIS A 74 1.96 9.31 -2.09
CA HIS A 74 2.14 8.24 -3.08
C HIS A 74 3.09 8.65 -4.21
N ARG A 75 3.06 9.93 -4.57
CA ARG A 75 3.95 10.53 -5.59
C ARG A 75 5.41 10.62 -5.16
N PHE A 76 5.74 10.33 -3.91
CA PHE A 76 7.10 10.46 -3.37
C PHE A 76 7.73 9.11 -2.99
N VAL A 77 7.06 8.00 -3.29
CA VAL A 77 7.65 6.66 -3.09
C VAL A 77 8.71 6.41 -4.16
N ASP A 78 9.97 6.22 -3.78
CA ASP A 78 11.02 5.90 -4.76
C ASP A 78 10.77 4.53 -5.39
N THR A 79 10.60 4.48 -6.71
CA THR A 79 10.29 3.27 -7.48
C THR A 79 11.51 2.69 -8.19
N THR A 80 12.74 3.12 -7.85
CA THR A 80 13.97 2.69 -8.53
C THR A 80 14.23 1.20 -8.34
N ASN A 81 14.03 0.69 -7.13
CA ASN A 81 14.11 -0.73 -6.78
C ASN A 81 13.32 -1.05 -5.50
N GLU A 82 13.21 -2.33 -5.18
CA GLU A 82 12.47 -2.83 -4.02
C GLU A 82 12.91 -2.22 -2.69
N ALA A 83 14.23 -2.11 -2.47
CA ALA A 83 14.77 -1.56 -1.23
C ALA A 83 14.42 -0.08 -1.06
N THR A 84 14.48 0.70 -2.14
CA THR A 84 14.10 2.13 -2.12
C THR A 84 12.59 2.33 -1.97
N ILE A 85 11.77 1.43 -2.53
CA ILE A 85 10.31 1.44 -2.33
C ILE A 85 10.00 1.29 -0.84
N LEU A 86 10.50 0.21 -0.22
CA LEU A 86 10.25 -0.09 1.18
C LEU A 86 10.81 0.99 2.11
N ALA A 87 12.02 1.50 1.83
CA ALA A 87 12.63 2.55 2.62
C ALA A 87 11.84 3.86 2.56
N SER A 88 11.34 4.24 1.37
CA SER A 88 10.52 5.45 1.21
C SER A 88 9.17 5.31 1.93
N MET A 89 8.51 4.16 1.76
CA MET A 89 7.26 3.87 2.46
C MET A 89 7.45 3.88 3.98
N GLN A 90 8.54 3.28 4.49
CA GLN A 90 8.85 3.29 5.92
C GLN A 90 9.01 4.72 6.45
N LYS A 91 9.81 5.57 5.78
CA LYS A 91 9.98 6.99 6.18
C LYS A 91 8.64 7.74 6.25
N ILE A 92 7.78 7.52 5.24
CA ILE A 92 6.47 8.15 5.17
C ILE A 92 5.57 7.67 6.32
N PHE A 93 5.57 6.36 6.61
CA PHE A 93 4.77 5.79 7.69
C PHE A 93 5.28 6.18 9.09
N ASP A 94 6.59 6.22 9.30
CA ASP A 94 7.20 6.60 10.57
C ASP A 94 6.86 8.04 10.96
N THR A 95 6.68 8.91 9.97
CA THR A 95 6.35 10.34 10.15
C THR A 95 4.87 10.65 9.91
N GLN A 96 4.00 9.62 9.80
CA GLN A 96 2.59 9.75 9.40
C GLN A 96 1.79 10.77 10.23
N GLU A 97 2.12 10.92 11.51
CA GLU A 97 1.47 11.87 12.43
C GLU A 97 1.95 13.32 12.24
N GLU A 98 3.15 13.52 11.70
CA GLU A 98 3.74 14.86 11.51
C GLU A 98 3.16 15.55 10.27
N TRP A 99 3.09 14.85 9.14
CA TRP A 99 2.60 15.42 7.88
C TRP A 99 1.09 15.23 7.67
N GLY A 100 0.49 14.36 8.46
CA GLY A 100 -0.84 13.84 8.20
C GLY A 100 -2.00 14.81 8.28
N ASP A 101 -1.83 15.88 9.05
CA ASP A 101 -2.84 16.93 9.25
C ASP A 101 -2.48 18.24 8.54
N LEU A 102 -1.36 18.25 7.80
CA LEU A 102 -0.96 19.39 6.97
C LEU A 102 -1.91 19.59 5.78
N GLU A 103 -1.83 20.78 5.19
CA GLU A 103 -2.44 21.06 3.89
C GLU A 103 -1.71 20.32 2.77
N LEU A 104 -2.38 20.08 1.63
CA LEU A 104 -1.86 19.18 0.59
C LEU A 104 -0.53 19.67 -0.03
N ASP A 105 -0.34 20.97 -0.16
CA ASP A 105 0.91 21.59 -0.62
C ASP A 105 2.02 21.48 0.43
N GLU A 106 1.69 21.66 1.71
CA GLU A 106 2.61 21.46 2.82
C GLU A 106 3.06 19.99 2.96
N VAL A 107 2.18 19.01 2.68
CA VAL A 107 2.57 17.59 2.61
C VAL A 107 3.62 17.34 1.53
N ALA A 108 3.47 17.97 0.36
CA ALA A 108 4.44 17.84 -0.73
C ALA A 108 5.78 18.50 -0.35
N THR A 109 5.75 19.65 0.32
CA THR A 109 6.94 20.31 0.87
C THR A 109 7.61 19.45 1.93
N PHE A 110 6.85 18.83 2.83
CA PHE A 110 7.38 17.91 3.85
C PHE A 110 8.10 16.72 3.21
N ALA A 111 7.49 16.10 2.19
CA ALA A 111 8.11 14.98 1.47
C ALA A 111 9.47 15.37 0.85
N LYS A 112 9.54 16.56 0.23
CA LYS A 112 10.77 17.06 -0.42
C LYS A 112 11.83 17.48 0.59
N GLU A 113 11.46 18.33 1.54
CA GLU A 113 12.42 19.03 2.41
C GLU A 113 12.77 18.25 3.68
N LYS A 114 11.82 17.52 4.26
CA LYS A 114 12.04 16.77 5.50
C LYS A 114 12.43 15.32 5.24
N LEU A 115 11.75 14.65 4.30
CA LEU A 115 12.03 13.25 3.99
C LEU A 115 13.13 13.08 2.93
N GLY A 116 13.47 14.15 2.21
CA GLY A 116 14.46 14.13 1.12
C GLY A 116 14.00 13.29 -0.07
N LEU A 117 12.69 13.16 -0.27
CA LEU A 117 12.10 12.35 -1.33
C LEU A 117 11.88 13.18 -2.59
N SER A 118 12.03 12.55 -3.74
CA SER A 118 11.75 13.16 -5.05
C SER A 118 10.43 12.67 -5.60
N GLU A 119 9.76 13.51 -6.37
CA GLU A 119 8.50 13.15 -7.02
C GLU A 119 8.75 12.10 -8.11
N ASN A 120 7.90 11.07 -8.14
CA ASN A 120 7.93 9.95 -9.06
C ASN A 120 6.78 10.07 -10.09
N ASN A 121 6.64 9.06 -10.95
CA ASN A 121 5.59 8.99 -11.96
C ASN A 121 4.29 8.33 -11.46
N HIS A 122 3.90 8.47 -10.19
CA HIS A 122 2.69 7.83 -9.63
C HIS A 122 1.43 8.08 -10.49
N SER A 123 1.31 9.29 -11.04
CA SER A 123 0.22 9.67 -11.96
C SER A 123 0.09 8.79 -13.21
N SER A 124 1.15 8.08 -13.61
CA SER A 124 1.12 7.16 -14.76
C SER A 124 0.37 5.84 -14.47
N TYR A 125 0.18 5.48 -13.21
CA TYR A 125 -0.47 4.22 -12.82
C TYR A 125 -1.54 4.35 -11.73
N SER A 126 -1.69 5.52 -11.09
CA SER A 126 -2.67 5.72 -10.01
C SER A 126 -4.12 5.44 -10.45
N GLN A 127 -4.51 5.91 -11.64
CA GLN A 127 -5.85 5.66 -12.17
C GLN A 127 -6.10 4.17 -12.46
N LEU A 128 -5.08 3.43 -12.92
CA LEU A 128 -5.21 1.99 -13.14
C LEU A 128 -5.51 1.25 -11.83
N ILE A 129 -4.93 1.69 -10.71
CA ILE A 129 -5.20 1.15 -9.39
C ILE A 129 -6.62 1.50 -8.93
N VAL A 130 -7.07 2.74 -9.14
CA VAL A 130 -8.43 3.18 -8.81
C VAL A 130 -9.47 2.38 -9.60
N ASP A 131 -9.26 2.21 -10.91
CA ASP A 131 -10.16 1.46 -11.79
C ASP A 131 -10.21 -0.02 -11.39
N GLU A 132 -9.05 -0.62 -11.08
CA GLU A 132 -8.96 -1.98 -10.58
C GLU A 132 -9.71 -2.16 -9.24
N ALA A 133 -9.50 -1.26 -8.29
CA ALA A 133 -10.19 -1.29 -7.01
C ALA A 133 -11.71 -1.17 -7.19
N ASN A 134 -12.16 -0.30 -8.09
CA ASN A 134 -13.59 -0.14 -8.41
C ASN A 134 -14.18 -1.40 -9.05
N ALA A 135 -13.49 -2.00 -10.03
CA ALA A 135 -13.91 -3.24 -10.67
C ALA A 135 -14.00 -4.40 -9.67
N ALA A 136 -13.05 -4.46 -8.73
CA ALA A 136 -12.99 -5.44 -7.64
C ALA A 136 -13.90 -5.10 -6.46
N ASN A 137 -14.62 -3.97 -6.48
CA ASN A 137 -15.45 -3.47 -5.38
C ASN A 137 -14.69 -3.28 -4.05
N ILE A 138 -13.40 -2.93 -4.13
CA ILE A 138 -12.53 -2.63 -2.99
C ILE A 138 -12.71 -1.16 -2.59
N LYS A 139 -13.38 -0.94 -1.46
CA LYS A 139 -13.69 0.41 -0.95
C LYS A 139 -12.80 0.86 0.20
N PHE A 140 -12.20 -0.09 0.92
CA PHE A 140 -11.45 0.16 2.14
C PHE A 140 -9.96 -0.11 1.93
N VAL A 141 -9.15 0.44 2.84
CA VAL A 141 -7.70 0.21 2.89
C VAL A 141 -7.31 0.07 4.38
N PRO A 142 -6.42 -0.87 4.74
CA PRO A 142 -5.82 -1.86 3.85
C PRO A 142 -6.84 -2.90 3.35
N THR A 143 -6.61 -3.42 2.16
CA THR A 143 -7.24 -4.66 1.70
C THR A 143 -6.14 -5.50 1.09
N ILE A 144 -5.90 -6.65 1.69
CA ILE A 144 -4.84 -7.57 1.32
C ILE A 144 -5.50 -8.80 0.71
N ILE A 145 -4.97 -9.24 -0.43
CA ILE A 145 -5.46 -10.40 -1.16
C ILE A 145 -4.30 -11.33 -1.46
N VAL A 146 -4.35 -12.55 -0.95
CA VAL A 146 -3.44 -13.63 -1.29
C VAL A 146 -4.29 -14.78 -1.81
N GLU A 147 -4.18 -15.08 -3.10
CA GLU A 147 -5.00 -16.12 -3.74
C GLU A 147 -6.51 -15.87 -3.50
N GLU A 148 -7.24 -16.81 -2.87
CA GLU A 148 -8.64 -16.66 -2.46
C GLU A 148 -8.84 -15.93 -1.12
N HIS A 149 -7.77 -15.72 -0.35
CA HIS A 149 -7.85 -15.12 0.97
C HIS A 149 -7.87 -13.60 0.87
N ILE A 150 -8.85 -12.98 1.52
CA ILE A 150 -9.02 -11.53 1.60
C ILE A 150 -9.09 -11.14 3.07
N PHE A 151 -8.21 -10.22 3.47
CA PHE A 151 -8.08 -9.77 4.86
C PHE A 151 -7.61 -8.31 4.93
N ASP A 152 -7.52 -7.79 6.15
CA ASP A 152 -7.03 -6.45 6.46
C ASP A 152 -5.95 -6.53 7.56
N GLU A 153 -5.65 -5.41 8.23
CA GLU A 153 -4.62 -5.36 9.27
C GLU A 153 -4.89 -6.24 10.49
N SER A 154 -6.11 -6.76 10.65
CA SER A 154 -6.50 -7.57 11.81
C SER A 154 -6.06 -9.04 11.74
N ILE A 155 -5.50 -9.49 10.61
CA ILE A 155 -4.98 -10.86 10.47
C ILE A 155 -3.88 -11.14 11.50
N SER A 156 -3.90 -12.32 12.11
CA SER A 156 -2.82 -12.74 12.99
C SER A 156 -1.58 -13.23 12.21
N GLU A 157 -0.41 -13.17 12.85
CA GLU A 157 0.83 -13.70 12.26
C GLU A 157 0.72 -15.19 11.89
N ASP A 158 0.06 -15.98 12.74
CA ASP A 158 -0.11 -17.43 12.51
C ASP A 158 -1.04 -17.72 11.32
N GLU A 159 -2.14 -16.97 11.18
CA GLU A 159 -3.03 -17.08 10.01
C GLU A 159 -2.31 -16.66 8.72
N LEU A 160 -1.53 -15.58 8.76
CA LEU A 160 -0.74 -15.14 7.60
C LEU A 160 0.31 -16.18 7.20
N LYS A 161 0.98 -16.81 8.17
CA LYS A 161 1.90 -17.92 7.90
C LYS A 161 1.18 -19.10 7.26
N GLU A 162 -0.01 -19.46 7.73
CA GLU A 162 -0.78 -20.57 7.16
C GLU A 162 -1.12 -20.32 5.69
N ILE A 163 -1.51 -19.09 5.34
CA ILE A 163 -1.82 -18.69 3.96
C ILE A 163 -0.58 -18.75 3.05
N LEU A 164 0.61 -18.52 3.59
CA LEU A 164 1.87 -18.43 2.84
C LEU A 164 2.73 -19.71 2.88
N LYS A 165 2.14 -20.86 3.24
CA LYS A 165 2.79 -22.18 3.18
C LYS A 165 2.72 -22.81 1.78
#